data_AF-A0A538HNF5-F1
#
_entry.id   AF-A0A538HNF5-F1
#
_cell.length_a   1.000
_cell.length_b   1.000
_cell.length_c   1.000
_cell.angle_alpha   90.00
_cell.angle_beta   90.00
_cell.angle_gamma   90.00
#
_symmetry.space_group_name_H-M   'P 1'
#
loop_
_entity.id
_entity.type
_entity.pdbx_description
1 polymer ?
#
loop_
_entity_poly.entity_id
_entity_poly.type
_entity_poly.pdbx_seq_one_letter_code
_entity_poly.pdbx_strand_id
1 'polypeptide(L)'
;MDVKRFLPLGGVAAVAVVVLAVAVLGGNTPGNDASGAEVASYYDAHQAREFAAVFLLAASAPLLVIFGASLTAALWPSEAVRRPVWELVLLAGSALAAGAFVVAAFLTFALADVPTKLGADALQALNVLDNDVWVTFNSGLGVMMLGAGGSLLARTRLYRWLGWAALALGIALFIPFVDFVALLLSGVWILVTSVTLFRERAEARYAVAPRMAS
;
A
#
# COMPACT_ATOMS: atom_id res chain seq x y z
N MET A 1 -11.19 2.96 -26.15
CA MET A 1 -10.11 3.57 -25.33
C MET A 1 -9.37 2.45 -24.64
N ASP A 2 -8.03 2.43 -24.64
CA ASP A 2 -7.29 1.40 -23.89
C ASP A 2 -7.25 1.77 -22.41
N VAL A 3 -8.16 1.21 -21.63
CA VAL A 3 -8.29 1.45 -20.19
C VAL A 3 -7.06 0.90 -19.43
N LYS A 4 -6.34 -0.08 -19.98
CA LYS A 4 -5.19 -0.72 -19.33
C LYS A 4 -4.03 0.23 -19.09
N ARG A 5 -3.94 1.33 -19.86
CA ARG A 5 -2.92 2.36 -19.66
C ARG A 5 -3.01 3.05 -18.31
N PHE A 6 -4.20 3.10 -17.70
CA PHE A 6 -4.45 3.78 -16.42
C PHE A 6 -4.21 2.89 -15.20
N LEU A 7 -4.07 1.57 -15.37
CA LEU A 7 -3.82 0.64 -14.26
C LEU A 7 -2.63 1.03 -13.35
N PRO A 8 -1.50 1.56 -13.87
CA PRO A 8 -0.39 2.02 -13.02
C PRO A 8 -0.81 3.14 -12.06
N LEU A 9 -1.77 3.98 -12.43
CA LEU A 9 -2.28 5.07 -11.58
C LEU A 9 -3.07 4.56 -10.38
N GLY A 10 -3.38 3.26 -10.31
CA GLY A 10 -3.86 2.63 -9.09
C GLY A 10 -2.93 2.90 -7.90
N GLY A 11 -1.61 3.00 -8.12
CA GLY A 11 -0.66 3.30 -7.05
C GLY A 11 -0.77 4.74 -6.56
N VAL A 12 -0.98 5.70 -7.47
CA VAL A 12 -1.27 7.10 -7.10
C VAL A 12 -2.56 7.19 -6.32
N ALA A 13 -3.62 6.53 -6.79
CA ALA A 13 -4.90 6.52 -6.10
C ALA A 13 -4.80 5.86 -4.72
N ALA A 14 -4.08 4.73 -4.61
CA ALA A 14 -3.86 4.04 -3.34
C ALA A 14 -3.14 4.94 -2.33
N VAL A 15 -2.01 5.53 -2.72
CA VAL A 15 -1.24 6.44 -1.84
C VAL A 15 -2.08 7.65 -1.42
N ALA A 16 -2.79 8.28 -2.37
CA ALA A 16 -3.64 9.44 -2.05
C ALA A 16 -4.76 9.09 -1.07
N VAL A 17 -5.41 7.93 -1.26
CA VAL A 17 -6.48 7.46 -0.38
C VAL A 17 -5.95 7.08 1.01
N VAL A 18 -4.79 6.42 1.10
CA VAL A 18 -4.14 6.13 2.40
C VAL A 18 -3.78 7.43 3.12
N VAL A 19 -3.19 8.40 2.43
CA VAL A 19 -2.85 9.71 3.02
C VAL A 19 -4.11 10.44 3.49
N LEU A 20 -5.20 10.40 2.72
CA LEU A 20 -6.47 10.98 3.14
C LEU A 20 -7.03 10.27 4.39
N ALA A 21 -7.00 8.94 4.43
CA ALA A 21 -7.50 8.15 5.56
C ALA A 21 -6.69 8.40 6.84
N VAL A 22 -5.35 8.41 6.74
CA VAL A 22 -4.45 8.40 7.91
C VAL A 22 -3.97 9.80 8.30
N ALA A 23 -3.54 10.63 7.35
CA ALA A 23 -2.94 11.92 7.67
C ALA A 23 -3.96 13.06 7.77
N VAL A 24 -5.07 12.97 7.03
CA VAL A 24 -6.10 14.02 7.01
C VAL A 24 -7.25 13.69 7.96
N LEU A 25 -7.72 12.45 7.92
CA LEU A 25 -8.81 11.98 8.80
C LEU A 25 -8.30 11.26 10.05
N GLY A 26 -7.02 10.90 10.12
CA GLY A 26 -6.43 10.41 11.36
C GLY A 26 -6.35 11.54 12.39
N GLY A 27 -6.42 11.16 13.65
CA GLY A 27 -6.29 12.07 14.77
C GLY A 27 -5.39 11.50 15.84
N ASN A 28 -5.43 12.11 17.03
CA ASN A 28 -4.71 11.62 18.20
C ASN A 28 -5.50 10.45 18.80
N THR A 29 -5.42 9.29 18.15
CA THR A 29 -6.03 8.06 18.63
C THR A 29 -5.43 7.67 19.99
N PRO A 30 -6.18 6.96 20.85
CA PRO A 30 -5.69 6.48 22.13
C PRO A 30 -4.48 5.56 21.96
N GLY A 31 -3.42 5.80 22.74
CA GLY A 31 -2.19 5.00 22.70
C GLY A 31 -2.32 3.63 23.37
N ASN A 32 -1.24 2.84 23.36
CA ASN A 32 -1.19 1.48 23.92
C ASN A 32 -1.49 1.38 25.42
N ASP A 33 -1.29 2.47 26.16
CA ASP A 33 -1.52 2.59 27.60
C ASP A 33 -2.87 3.23 27.96
N ALA A 34 -3.69 3.59 26.96
CA ALA A 34 -4.99 4.18 27.18
C ALA A 34 -5.94 3.22 27.91
N SER A 35 -6.69 3.76 28.86
CA SER A 35 -7.72 2.99 29.57
C SER A 35 -8.88 2.67 28.63
N GLY A 36 -9.60 1.57 28.88
CA GLY A 36 -10.80 1.24 28.09
C GLY A 36 -11.87 2.34 28.08
N ALA A 37 -11.98 3.14 29.15
CA ALA A 37 -12.90 4.28 29.21
C ALA A 37 -12.46 5.44 28.29
N GLU A 38 -11.15 5.68 28.19
CA GLU A 38 -10.59 6.67 27.26
C GLU A 38 -10.80 6.24 25.80
N VAL A 39 -10.56 4.96 25.50
CA VAL A 39 -10.83 4.37 24.18
C VAL A 39 -12.31 4.53 23.81
N ALA A 40 -13.23 4.12 24.71
CA ALA A 40 -14.67 4.27 24.51
C ALA A 40 -15.06 5.73 24.23
N SER A 41 -14.59 6.66 25.08
CA SER A 41 -14.91 8.08 24.95
C SER A 41 -14.39 8.67 23.63
N TYR A 42 -13.21 8.26 23.17
CA TYR A 42 -12.64 8.76 21.92
C TYR A 42 -13.46 8.30 20.72
N TYR A 43 -13.73 6.99 20.60
CA TYR A 43 -14.42 6.43 19.45
C TYR A 43 -15.90 6.81 19.41
N ASP A 44 -16.55 7.04 20.56
CA ASP A 44 -17.90 7.61 20.62
C ASP A 44 -17.93 9.05 20.08
N ALA A 45 -16.97 9.88 20.51
CA ALA A 45 -16.89 11.29 20.09
C ALA A 45 -16.47 11.47 18.62
N HIS A 46 -15.70 10.54 18.06
CA HIS A 46 -15.12 10.65 16.70
C HIS A 46 -15.68 9.63 15.71
N GLN A 47 -16.75 8.92 16.06
CA GLN A 47 -17.28 7.77 15.33
C GLN A 47 -17.41 7.99 13.82
N ALA A 48 -18.06 9.08 13.40
CA ALA A 48 -18.29 9.36 11.98
C ALA A 48 -16.99 9.60 11.20
N ARG A 49 -16.00 10.22 11.82
CA ARG A 49 -14.68 10.47 11.21
C ARG A 49 -13.92 9.16 11.06
N GLU A 50 -13.92 8.33 12.09
CA GLU A 50 -13.26 7.02 12.08
C GLU A 50 -13.92 6.08 11.05
N PHE A 51 -15.26 6.06 10.95
CA PHE A 51 -15.94 5.33 9.88
C PHE A 51 -15.50 5.78 8.48
N ALA A 52 -15.41 7.08 8.24
CA ALA A 52 -14.94 7.58 6.94
C ALA A 52 -13.49 7.14 6.66
N ALA A 53 -12.61 7.22 7.67
CA ALA A 53 -11.21 6.82 7.55
C ALA A 53 -11.07 5.32 7.22
N VAL A 54 -11.80 4.42 7.91
CA VAL A 54 -11.67 2.96 7.67
C VAL A 54 -12.19 2.54 6.31
N PHE A 55 -13.27 3.14 5.81
CA PHE A 55 -13.76 2.83 4.46
C PHE A 55 -12.79 3.32 3.38
N LEU A 56 -12.14 4.47 3.60
CA LEU A 56 -11.09 4.94 2.70
C LEU A 56 -9.87 4.01 2.74
N LEU A 57 -9.39 3.64 3.93
CA LEU A 57 -8.26 2.71 4.06
C LEU A 57 -8.56 1.37 3.40
N ALA A 58 -9.75 0.80 3.62
CA ALA A 58 -10.18 -0.43 2.94
C ALA A 58 -10.26 -0.26 1.41
N ALA A 59 -10.73 0.90 0.91
CA ALA A 59 -10.78 1.20 -0.52
C ALA A 59 -9.40 1.33 -1.17
N SER A 60 -8.35 1.62 -0.40
CA SER A 60 -6.97 1.66 -0.91
C SER A 60 -6.43 0.28 -1.30
N ALA A 61 -6.91 -0.78 -0.67
CA ALA A 61 -6.45 -2.15 -0.88
C ALA A 61 -6.58 -2.64 -2.34
N PRO A 62 -7.77 -2.58 -2.99
CA PRO A 62 -7.88 -2.98 -4.39
C PRO A 62 -7.04 -2.10 -5.33
N LEU A 63 -6.84 -0.82 -5.01
CA LEU A 63 -6.01 0.09 -5.79
C LEU A 63 -4.53 -0.31 -5.75
N LEU A 64 -4.04 -0.73 -4.57
CA LEU A 64 -2.68 -1.24 -4.41
C LEU A 64 -2.49 -2.58 -5.14
N VAL A 65 -3.48 -3.47 -5.11
CA VAL A 65 -3.42 -4.74 -5.87
C VAL A 65 -3.38 -4.48 -7.37
N ILE A 66 -4.19 -3.54 -7.88
CA ILE A 66 -4.18 -3.14 -9.29
C ILE A 66 -2.81 -2.59 -9.68
N PHE A 67 -2.20 -1.75 -8.83
CA PHE A 67 -0.84 -1.26 -9.06
C PHE A 67 0.18 -2.40 -9.12
N GLY A 68 0.19 -3.28 -8.12
CA GLY A 68 1.08 -4.42 -8.04
C GLY A 68 0.98 -5.32 -9.26
N ALA A 69 -0.25 -5.70 -9.63
CA ALA A 69 -0.52 -6.49 -10.84
C ALA A 69 -0.06 -5.78 -12.11
N SER A 70 -0.27 -4.47 -12.21
CA SER A 70 0.15 -3.67 -13.37
C SER A 70 1.67 -3.60 -13.50
N LEU A 71 2.39 -3.46 -12.38
CA LEU A 71 3.85 -3.46 -12.35
C LEU A 71 4.41 -4.85 -12.64
N THR A 72 3.89 -5.89 -12.00
CA THR A 72 4.22 -7.30 -12.27
C THR A 72 4.05 -7.64 -13.76
N ALA A 73 2.94 -7.22 -14.39
CA ALA A 73 2.71 -7.46 -15.81
C ALA A 73 3.72 -6.73 -16.71
N ALA A 74 4.12 -5.51 -16.34
CA ALA A 74 5.16 -4.76 -17.07
C ALA A 74 6.55 -5.37 -16.92
N LEU A 75 6.81 -5.99 -15.76
CA LEU A 75 8.06 -6.64 -15.42
C LEU A 75 8.07 -8.13 -15.74
N TRP A 76 7.01 -8.67 -16.36
CA TRP A 76 6.97 -10.08 -16.70
C TRP A 76 8.09 -10.45 -17.68
N PRO A 77 8.81 -11.57 -17.48
CA PRO A 77 9.84 -12.01 -18.41
C PRO A 77 9.23 -12.39 -19.77
N SER A 78 9.85 -11.95 -20.87
CA SER A 78 9.45 -12.29 -22.24
C SER A 78 10.04 -13.62 -22.74
N GLU A 79 11.07 -14.13 -22.07
CA GLU A 79 11.76 -15.37 -22.46
C GLU A 79 11.31 -16.54 -21.58
N ALA A 80 10.96 -17.67 -22.23
CA ALA A 80 10.47 -18.89 -21.56
C ALA A 80 11.45 -19.52 -20.56
N VAL A 81 12.72 -19.10 -20.54
CA VAL A 81 13.77 -19.66 -19.68
C VAL A 81 13.82 -18.96 -18.30
N ARG A 82 13.33 -17.71 -18.19
CA ARG A 82 13.40 -16.94 -16.93
C ARG A 82 12.17 -17.20 -16.05
N ARG A 83 12.39 -17.80 -14.89
CA ARG A 83 11.33 -17.98 -13.88
C ARG A 83 10.94 -16.63 -13.27
N PRO A 84 9.65 -16.25 -13.23
CA PRO A 84 9.18 -14.94 -12.78
C PRO A 84 9.11 -14.86 -11.23
N VAL A 85 10.15 -15.31 -10.53
CA VAL A 85 10.11 -15.47 -9.07
C VAL A 85 9.91 -14.10 -8.38
N TRP A 86 10.67 -13.09 -8.79
CA TRP A 86 10.58 -11.76 -8.18
C TRP A 86 9.27 -11.05 -8.51
N GLU A 87 8.73 -11.28 -9.71
CA GLU A 87 7.45 -10.74 -10.16
C GLU A 87 6.28 -11.35 -9.37
N LEU A 88 6.38 -12.64 -9.03
CA LEU A 88 5.44 -13.32 -8.14
C LEU A 88 5.56 -12.83 -6.70
N VAL A 89 6.78 -12.61 -6.19
CA VAL A 89 7.01 -12.02 -4.87
C VAL A 89 6.42 -10.60 -4.80
N LEU A 90 6.61 -9.79 -5.84
CA LEU A 90 6.00 -8.47 -5.95
C LEU A 90 4.47 -8.54 -5.88
N LEU A 91 3.86 -9.42 -6.67
CA LEU A 91 2.40 -9.58 -6.69
C LEU A 91 1.86 -10.07 -5.34
N ALA A 92 2.50 -11.09 -4.76
CA ALA A 92 2.13 -11.62 -3.46
C ALA A 92 2.29 -10.58 -2.35
N GLY A 93 3.40 -9.83 -2.33
CA GLY A 93 3.62 -8.73 -1.40
C GLY A 93 2.58 -7.62 -1.54
N SER A 94 2.20 -7.27 -2.77
CA SER A 94 1.14 -6.29 -3.02
C SER A 94 -0.20 -6.75 -2.43
N ALA A 95 -0.54 -8.02 -2.61
CA ALA A 95 -1.76 -8.62 -2.05
C ALA A 95 -1.70 -8.72 -0.51
N LEU A 96 -0.54 -9.07 0.05
CA LEU A 96 -0.33 -9.12 1.51
C LEU A 96 -0.48 -7.72 2.14
N ALA A 97 0.14 -6.69 1.56
CA ALA A 97 0.02 -5.32 2.02
C ALA A 97 -1.44 -4.83 1.96
N ALA A 98 -2.11 -5.08 0.83
CA ALA A 98 -3.51 -4.71 0.65
C ALA A 98 -4.43 -5.42 1.65
N GLY A 99 -4.23 -6.73 1.87
CA GLY A 99 -4.95 -7.49 2.88
C GLY A 99 -4.72 -6.95 4.29
N ALA A 100 -3.49 -6.56 4.62
CA ALA A 100 -3.17 -5.96 5.90
C ALA A 100 -3.83 -4.58 6.11
N PHE A 101 -3.98 -3.76 5.06
CA PHE A 101 -4.80 -2.53 5.14
C PHE A 101 -6.28 -2.81 5.42
N VAL A 102 -6.84 -3.89 4.86
CA VAL A 102 -8.21 -4.32 5.18
C VAL A 102 -8.32 -4.77 6.64
N VAL A 103 -7.32 -5.50 7.15
CA VAL A 103 -7.28 -5.90 8.58
C VAL A 103 -7.17 -4.69 9.49
N ALA A 104 -6.31 -3.72 9.17
CA ALA A 104 -6.20 -2.47 9.92
C ALA A 104 -7.55 -1.72 9.94
N ALA A 105 -8.17 -1.53 8.77
CA ALA A 105 -9.49 -0.91 8.68
C ALA A 105 -10.56 -1.66 9.49
N PHE A 106 -10.50 -2.99 9.51
CA PHE A 106 -11.43 -3.83 10.29
C PHE A 106 -11.27 -3.63 11.80
N LEU A 107 -10.03 -3.56 12.32
CA LEU A 107 -9.79 -3.35 13.74
C LEU A 107 -10.28 -1.98 14.21
N THR A 108 -9.96 -0.93 13.46
CA THR A 108 -10.42 0.43 13.74
C THR A 108 -11.95 0.53 13.61
N PHE A 109 -12.56 -0.16 12.63
CA PHE A 109 -14.02 -0.24 12.49
C PHE A 109 -14.66 -0.88 13.72
N ALA A 110 -14.08 -1.96 14.23
CA ALA A 110 -14.58 -2.63 15.42
C ALA A 110 -14.53 -1.71 16.64
N LEU A 111 -13.48 -0.91 16.80
CA LEU A 111 -13.41 0.11 17.86
C LEU A 111 -14.50 1.20 17.70
N ALA A 112 -14.77 1.64 16.46
CA ALA A 112 -15.76 2.66 16.16
C ALA A 112 -17.23 2.21 16.27
N ASP A 113 -17.55 0.94 15.99
CA ASP A 113 -18.95 0.43 15.96
C ASP A 113 -19.49 0.05 17.34
N VAL A 114 -18.62 -0.36 18.27
CA VAL A 114 -19.04 -0.89 19.58
C VAL A 114 -18.43 -0.21 20.82
N PRO A 115 -18.11 1.10 20.83
CA PRO A 115 -17.37 1.73 21.93
C PRO A 115 -18.09 1.65 23.28
N THR A 116 -19.41 1.46 23.31
CA THR A 116 -20.22 1.35 24.53
C THR A 116 -20.79 -0.06 24.78
N LYS A 117 -20.51 -1.03 23.89
CA LYS A 117 -21.06 -2.39 23.98
C LYS A 117 -20.05 -3.41 24.52
N LEU A 118 -18.77 -3.06 24.57
CA LEU A 118 -17.69 -3.88 25.11
C LEU A 118 -17.29 -3.40 26.52
N GLY A 119 -16.80 -4.33 27.33
CA GLY A 119 -16.16 -3.99 28.61
C GLY A 119 -14.84 -3.25 28.40
N ALA A 120 -14.40 -2.49 29.40
CA ALA A 120 -13.18 -1.66 29.33
C ALA A 120 -11.92 -2.48 28.97
N ASP A 121 -11.74 -3.65 29.58
CA ASP A 121 -10.59 -4.52 29.32
C ASP A 121 -10.56 -5.02 27.86
N ALA A 122 -11.73 -5.32 27.29
CA ALA A 122 -11.84 -5.76 25.90
C ALA A 122 -11.53 -4.64 24.90
N LEU A 123 -11.97 -3.41 25.19
CA LEU A 123 -11.62 -2.23 24.38
C LEU A 123 -10.13 -1.93 24.43
N GLN A 124 -9.53 -2.01 25.62
CA GLN A 124 -8.08 -1.79 25.78
C GLN A 124 -7.27 -2.83 25.00
N ALA A 125 -7.64 -4.12 25.09
CA ALA A 125 -6.97 -5.18 24.32
C ALA A 125 -7.11 -4.98 22.81
N LEU A 126 -8.31 -4.59 22.33
CA LEU A 126 -8.53 -4.30 20.92
C LEU A 126 -7.76 -3.06 20.45
N ASN A 127 -7.64 -2.02 21.28
CA ASN A 127 -6.86 -0.82 20.99
C ASN A 127 -5.36 -1.11 20.85
N VAL A 128 -4.79 -1.96 21.71
CA VAL A 128 -3.39 -2.38 21.58
C VAL A 128 -3.19 -3.15 20.26
N LEU A 129 -4.11 -4.03 19.91
CA LEU A 129 -4.04 -4.79 18.66
C LEU A 129 -4.13 -3.88 17.41
N ASP A 130 -5.02 -2.89 17.43
CA ASP A 130 -5.16 -1.90 16.36
C ASP A 130 -3.89 -1.05 16.23
N ASN A 131 -3.35 -0.55 17.34
CA ASN A 131 -2.12 0.24 17.34
C ASN A 131 -0.90 -0.52 16.81
N ASP A 132 -0.83 -1.85 17.00
CA ASP A 132 0.32 -2.66 16.56
C ASP A 132 0.11 -3.29 15.16
N VAL A 133 -1.03 -3.05 14.50
CA VAL A 133 -1.33 -3.65 13.19
C VAL A 133 -0.35 -3.22 12.10
N TRP A 134 0.38 -2.11 12.29
CA TRP A 134 1.37 -1.61 11.33
C TRP A 134 2.46 -2.61 10.98
N VAL A 135 2.81 -3.50 11.90
CA VAL A 135 3.79 -4.57 11.66
C VAL A 135 3.35 -5.43 10.47
N THR A 136 2.05 -5.66 10.33
CA THR A 136 1.49 -6.51 9.27
C THR A 136 1.55 -5.83 7.90
N PHE A 137 1.12 -4.56 7.80
CA PHE A 137 1.14 -3.86 6.52
C PHE A 137 2.55 -3.44 6.10
N ASN A 138 3.44 -3.10 7.04
CA ASN A 138 4.85 -2.83 6.74
C ASN A 138 5.54 -4.09 6.22
N SER A 139 5.24 -5.26 6.81
CA SER A 139 5.78 -6.54 6.32
C SER A 139 5.32 -6.88 4.91
N GLY A 140 4.02 -6.73 4.63
CA GLY A 140 3.47 -6.94 3.28
C GLY A 140 4.08 -5.99 2.25
N LEU A 141 4.20 -4.71 2.61
CA LEU A 141 4.83 -3.70 1.77
C LEU A 141 6.32 -3.98 1.58
N GLY A 142 7.01 -4.46 2.61
CA GLY A 142 8.40 -4.90 2.55
C GLY A 142 8.60 -5.99 1.51
N VAL A 143 7.76 -7.04 1.53
CA VAL A 143 7.77 -8.11 0.52
C VAL A 143 7.52 -7.55 -0.89
N MET A 144 6.55 -6.64 -1.03
CA MET A 144 6.26 -5.98 -2.31
C MET A 144 7.51 -5.25 -2.85
N MET A 145 8.18 -4.47 -1.99
CA MET A 145 9.35 -3.67 -2.34
C MET A 145 10.57 -4.56 -2.66
N LEU A 146 10.77 -5.65 -1.92
CA LEU A 146 11.81 -6.65 -2.25
C LEU A 146 11.55 -7.32 -3.60
N GLY A 147 10.29 -7.69 -3.88
CA GLY A 147 9.87 -8.21 -5.18
C GLY A 147 10.15 -7.23 -6.32
N ALA A 148 9.75 -5.96 -6.15
CA ALA A 148 10.05 -4.89 -7.09
C ALA A 148 11.56 -4.71 -7.31
N GLY A 149 12.36 -4.71 -6.23
CA GLY A 149 13.80 -4.62 -6.28
C GLY A 149 14.42 -5.74 -7.12
N GLY A 150 14.06 -6.99 -6.83
CA GLY A 150 14.53 -8.16 -7.57
C GLY A 150 14.18 -8.11 -9.07
N SER A 151 12.95 -7.72 -9.40
CA SER A 151 12.49 -7.61 -10.80
C SER A 151 13.15 -6.46 -11.57
N LEU A 152 13.35 -5.29 -10.92
CA LEU A 152 13.90 -4.10 -11.58
C LEU A 152 15.41 -4.15 -11.72
N LEU A 153 16.14 -4.74 -10.76
CA LEU A 153 17.60 -4.88 -10.85
C LEU A 153 18.03 -5.81 -12.00
N ALA A 154 17.11 -6.68 -12.45
CA ALA A 154 17.30 -7.54 -13.62
C ALA A 154 17.10 -6.83 -14.98
N ARG A 155 16.76 -5.53 -14.98
CA ARG A 155 16.43 -4.71 -16.18
C ARG A 155 17.56 -3.73 -16.57
N THR A 156 17.35 -2.96 -17.63
CA THR A 156 18.31 -2.00 -18.20
C THR A 156 18.69 -0.87 -17.22
N ARG A 157 19.78 -0.15 -17.51
CA ARG A 157 20.40 0.84 -16.61
C ARG A 157 19.45 1.95 -16.12
N LEU A 158 18.44 2.33 -16.91
CA LEU A 158 17.53 3.42 -16.59
C LEU A 158 16.64 3.13 -15.36
N TYR A 159 16.26 1.87 -15.13
CA TYR A 159 15.40 1.48 -14.01
C TYR A 159 16.16 0.97 -12.78
N ARG A 160 17.50 0.86 -12.87
CA ARG A 160 18.31 0.28 -11.78
C ARG A 160 18.25 1.09 -10.50
N TRP A 161 18.10 2.41 -10.59
CA TRP A 161 17.97 3.25 -9.40
C TRP A 161 16.66 2.97 -8.65
N LEU A 162 15.55 2.75 -9.37
CA LEU A 162 14.27 2.34 -8.77
C LEU A 162 14.39 0.97 -8.12
N GLY A 163 15.11 0.04 -8.75
CA GLY A 163 15.36 -1.29 -8.18
C GLY A 163 16.18 -1.24 -6.88
N TRP A 164 17.25 -0.45 -6.83
CA TRP A 164 18.04 -0.27 -5.61
C TRP A 164 17.26 0.44 -4.51
N ALA A 165 16.50 1.47 -4.86
CA ALA A 165 15.62 2.15 -3.91
C ALA A 165 14.58 1.18 -3.33
N ALA A 166 13.94 0.37 -4.18
CA ALA A 166 12.97 -0.63 -3.74
C ALA A 166 13.59 -1.68 -2.81
N LEU A 167 14.79 -2.17 -3.14
CA LEU A 167 15.52 -3.11 -2.30
C LEU A 167 15.85 -2.50 -0.91
N ALA A 168 16.40 -1.29 -0.88
CA ALA A 168 16.76 -0.62 0.37
C ALA A 168 15.52 -0.36 1.25
N LEU A 169 14.43 0.12 0.65
CA LEU A 169 13.17 0.35 1.34
C LEU A 169 12.53 -0.94 1.83
N GLY A 170 12.56 -2.00 1.02
CA GLY A 170 12.06 -3.32 1.39
C GLY A 170 12.78 -3.89 2.61
N ILE A 171 14.10 -3.73 2.69
CA ILE A 171 14.88 -4.13 3.88
C ILE A 171 14.54 -3.23 5.07
N ALA A 172 14.50 -1.92 4.85
CA ALA A 172 14.26 -0.94 5.91
C ALA A 172 12.88 -1.08 6.58
N LEU A 173 11.86 -1.57 5.87
CA LEU A 173 10.52 -1.86 6.41
C LEU A 173 10.50 -2.99 7.47
N PHE A 174 11.57 -3.77 7.61
CA PHE A 174 11.70 -4.79 8.65
C PHE A 174 12.61 -4.35 9.81
N ILE A 175 13.08 -3.11 9.82
CA ILE A 175 13.97 -2.58 10.86
C ILE A 175 13.17 -1.61 11.74
N PRO A 176 12.95 -1.93 13.03
CA PRO A 176 12.28 -1.03 13.94
C PRO A 176 12.89 0.37 13.93
N PHE A 177 12.04 1.40 14.08
CA PHE A 177 12.38 2.84 14.07
C PHE A 177 12.77 3.41 12.69
N VAL A 178 13.29 2.58 11.77
CA VAL A 178 13.61 2.98 10.40
C VAL A 178 12.40 2.78 9.47
N ASP A 179 11.59 1.78 9.77
CA ASP A 179 10.42 1.36 9.02
C ASP A 179 9.40 2.47 8.80
N PHE A 180 9.21 3.38 9.76
CA PHE A 180 8.33 4.55 9.58
C PHE A 180 8.78 5.44 8.41
N VAL A 181 10.06 5.77 8.33
CA VAL A 181 10.60 6.57 7.22
C VAL A 181 10.56 5.76 5.93
N ALA A 182 10.85 4.47 6.00
CA ALA A 182 10.78 3.57 4.85
C ALA A 182 9.36 3.46 4.27
N LEU A 183 8.32 3.47 5.12
CA LEU A 183 6.92 3.49 4.71
C LEU A 183 6.60 4.74 3.89
N LEU A 184 6.97 5.93 4.39
CA LEU A 184 6.75 7.19 3.68
C LEU A 184 7.46 7.23 2.32
N LEU A 185 8.74 6.82 2.31
CA LEU A 185 9.53 6.76 1.07
C LEU A 185 9.02 5.69 0.10
N SER A 186 8.43 4.60 0.59
CA SER A 186 7.75 3.60 -0.25
C SER A 186 6.52 4.18 -0.93
N GLY A 187 5.75 5.04 -0.24
CA GLY A 187 4.69 5.83 -0.85
C GLY A 187 5.21 6.70 -2.01
N VAL A 188 6.30 7.44 -1.79
CA VAL A 188 6.94 8.24 -2.85
C VAL A 188 7.42 7.36 -4.00
N TRP A 189 8.01 6.20 -3.71
CA TRP A 189 8.47 5.26 -4.71
C TRP A 189 7.32 4.72 -5.57
N ILE A 190 6.17 4.40 -4.95
CA ILE A 190 4.95 3.98 -5.65
C ILE A 190 4.48 5.10 -6.59
N LEU A 191 4.42 6.35 -6.12
CA LEU A 191 4.02 7.50 -6.94
C LEU A 191 4.90 7.65 -8.18
N VAL A 192 6.22 7.61 -8.01
CA VAL A 192 7.17 7.74 -9.13
C VAL A 192 7.04 6.58 -10.11
N THR A 193 6.92 5.35 -9.60
CA THR A 193 6.80 4.15 -10.44
C THR A 193 5.48 4.13 -11.21
N SER A 194 4.38 4.53 -10.58
CA SER A 194 3.07 4.69 -11.22
C SER A 194 3.11 5.66 -12.39
N VAL A 195 3.68 6.86 -12.18
CA VAL A 195 3.76 7.89 -13.23
C VAL A 195 4.69 7.46 -14.37
N THR A 196 5.81 6.83 -14.04
CA THR A 196 6.78 6.33 -15.04
C THR A 196 6.13 5.29 -15.94
N LEU A 197 5.49 4.27 -15.35
CA LEU A 197 4.82 3.21 -16.11
C LEU A 197 3.62 3.73 -16.91
N PHE A 198 2.88 4.72 -16.40
CA PHE A 198 1.80 5.38 -17.14
C PHE A 198 2.33 6.09 -18.39
N ARG A 199 3.44 6.83 -18.28
CA ARG A 199 4.06 7.56 -19.40
C ARG A 199 4.57 6.61 -20.48
N GLU A 200 5.25 5.53 -20.09
CA GLU A 200 5.74 4.53 -21.05
C GLU A 200 4.61 3.88 -21.85
N ARG A 201 3.50 3.54 -21.20
CA ARG A 201 2.31 3.00 -21.89
C ARG A 201 1.66 4.01 -22.83
N ALA A 202 1.73 5.31 -22.50
CA ALA A 202 1.24 6.36 -23.38
C ALA A 202 2.14 6.50 -24.62
N GLU A 203 3.46 6.56 -24.44
CA GLU A 203 4.46 6.70 -25.51
C GLU A 203 4.45 5.51 -26.48
N ALA A 204 4.40 4.27 -25.97
CA ALA A 204 4.33 3.06 -26.78
C ALA A 204 3.13 3.06 -27.75
N ARG A 205 1.99 3.64 -27.34
CA ARG A 205 0.81 3.77 -28.22
C ARG A 205 1.04 4.78 -29.34
N TYR A 206 1.69 5.91 -29.05
CA TYR A 206 1.99 6.92 -30.07
C TYR A 206 2.99 6.41 -31.12
N ALA A 207 3.91 5.52 -30.74
CA ALA A 207 4.85 4.89 -31.68
C ALA A 207 4.19 3.91 -32.67
N VAL A 208 3.06 3.29 -32.30
CA VAL A 208 2.32 2.35 -33.16
C VAL A 208 1.32 3.07 -34.09
N ALA A 209 0.84 4.24 -33.71
CA ALA A 209 -0.14 5.02 -34.46
C ALA A 209 0.28 5.60 -35.85
N PRO A 210 1.55 5.86 -36.23
CA PRO A 210 1.85 6.66 -37.43
C PRO A 210 2.05 5.88 -38.75
N ARG A 211 1.65 4.60 -38.87
CA ARG A 211 1.85 3.82 -40.12
C ARG A 211 0.58 3.40 -40.86
N MET A 212 -0.55 4.04 -40.59
CA MET A 212 -1.82 3.76 -41.28
C MET A 212 -2.32 4.93 -42.16
N ALA A 213 -1.50 5.97 -42.34
CA ALA A 213 -1.82 7.13 -43.17
C ALA A 213 -0.65 7.45 -44.12
N SER A 214 -0.46 6.59 -45.13
CA SER A 214 0.36 6.87 -46.32
C SER A 214 -0.12 6.01 -47.48
#